data_AF-A0A101ICB8-F1
#
_entry.id   AF-A0A101ICB8-F1
#
_cell.length_a   1.000
_cell.length_b   1.000
_cell.length_c   1.000
_cell.angle_alpha   90.00
_cell.angle_beta   90.00
_cell.angle_gamma   90.00
#
_symmetry.space_group_name_H-M   'P 1'
#
loop_
_entity.id
_entity.type
_entity.pdbx_description
1 polymer ?
#
loop_
_entity_poly.entity_id
_entity_poly.type
_entity_poly.pdbx_seq_one_letter_code
_entity_poly.pdbx_strand_id
1 'polypeptide(L)'
;MRFPGLVDVHVHLRSPGGEHKENFRTGSAAALAGGFTTLLAMPNTQPPLATYKDWRIAQTRAQRESLCDVFLMAGASEEHIDELPVLAQNVPALKVYLNDTYGPLRVEGIEPLRQIFQNWISNKPIALHAEGESLAQAIAMSAIYNQNIHICHVARKAEIELIADAKARGLKVTCEVTPHHLFLTEADADRLGPLGDMRPRLGTQEDVEALWGHINTTIDCIASDHAPHTLEEKGLAGNLEAIPIEAPPGVPGLESTLPLLLTAASEGRLTYGRIQDLLYTNPRRIYALPEQPQTWVEVDEKSAYVFPDHPLYTKCGWSPFESRRMTGRITRVVFKGNTVYQDGKVLSV
;
A
#
# COMPACT_ATOMS: atom_id res chain seq x y z
N MET A 1 -18.96 10.59 12.14
CA MET A 1 -18.64 9.17 12.46
C MET A 1 -17.25 9.02 13.08
N ARG A 2 -16.95 7.87 13.71
CA ARG A 2 -15.63 7.52 14.24
C ARG A 2 -15.20 6.13 13.76
N PHE A 3 -13.97 6.03 13.26
CA PHE A 3 -13.27 4.78 12.93
C PHE A 3 -12.23 4.44 14.00
N PRO A 4 -11.77 3.18 14.10
CA PRO A 4 -10.51 2.86 14.76
C PRO A 4 -9.32 3.53 14.04
N GLY A 5 -8.14 3.45 14.64
CA GLY A 5 -6.90 3.80 13.96
C GLY A 5 -6.64 2.91 12.74
N LEU A 6 -6.75 3.46 11.53
CA LEU A 6 -6.70 2.66 10.31
C LEU A 6 -5.28 2.18 10.00
N VAL A 7 -5.22 1.14 9.18
CA VAL A 7 -4.00 0.45 8.76
C VAL A 7 -3.87 0.57 7.25
N ASP A 8 -2.70 1.02 6.79
CA ASP A 8 -2.29 0.86 5.40
C ASP A 8 -1.20 -0.21 5.33
N VAL A 9 -1.45 -1.28 4.58
CA VAL A 9 -0.57 -2.45 4.52
C VAL A 9 0.46 -2.38 3.39
N HIS A 10 0.42 -1.34 2.55
CA HIS A 10 1.31 -1.20 1.39
C HIS A 10 1.73 0.26 1.19
N VAL A 11 2.90 0.61 1.73
CA VAL A 11 3.49 1.95 1.52
C VAL A 11 4.98 1.88 1.22
N HIS A 12 5.48 2.82 0.42
CA HIS A 12 6.90 3.00 0.15
C HIS A 12 7.38 4.30 0.81
N LEU A 13 7.96 4.20 2.01
CA LEU A 13 8.45 5.37 2.76
C LEU A 13 9.85 5.83 2.35
N ARG A 14 10.46 5.14 1.37
CA ARG A 14 11.74 5.48 0.70
C ARG A 14 12.95 5.61 1.62
N SER A 15 12.84 5.19 2.88
CA SER A 15 13.90 5.27 3.88
C SER A 15 14.30 3.85 4.32
N PRO A 16 15.58 3.47 4.24
CA PRO A 16 16.74 4.32 3.89
C PRO A 16 16.94 4.56 2.37
N GLY A 17 17.66 5.65 2.06
CA GLY A 17 18.35 5.89 0.78
C GLY A 17 17.59 6.68 -0.29
N GLY A 18 16.28 6.88 -0.14
CA GLY A 18 15.44 7.68 -1.03
C GLY A 18 14.77 8.85 -0.31
N GLU A 19 15.38 9.39 0.75
CA GLU A 19 14.75 10.36 1.64
C GLU A 19 14.32 11.67 0.96
N HIS A 20 14.86 12.02 -0.20
CA HIS A 20 14.41 13.17 -0.98
C HIS A 20 12.99 12.98 -1.54
N LYS A 21 12.57 11.73 -1.79
CA LYS A 21 11.23 11.37 -2.25
C LYS A 21 10.23 11.29 -1.11
N GLU A 22 10.61 10.64 -0.01
CA GLU A 22 9.81 10.50 1.21
C GLU A 22 10.68 10.00 2.37
N ASN A 23 10.32 10.23 3.63
CA ASN A 23 10.95 9.54 4.75
C ASN A 23 9.94 9.11 5.82
N PHE A 24 10.40 8.42 6.86
CA PHE A 24 9.53 7.93 7.93
C PHE A 24 8.68 9.03 8.57
N ARG A 25 9.27 10.20 8.85
CA ARG A 25 8.56 11.32 9.49
C ARG A 25 7.48 11.91 8.58
N THR A 26 7.79 12.22 7.33
CA THR A 26 6.85 12.88 6.42
C THR A 26 5.81 11.91 5.88
N GLY A 27 6.18 10.67 5.57
CA GLY A 27 5.22 9.63 5.20
C GLY A 27 4.27 9.27 6.34
N SER A 28 4.73 9.21 7.59
CA SER A 28 3.82 9.03 8.74
C SER A 28 2.97 10.28 9.04
N ALA A 29 3.45 11.49 8.74
CA ALA A 29 2.61 12.69 8.77
C ALA A 29 1.47 12.61 7.74
N ALA A 30 1.78 12.19 6.51
CA ALA A 30 0.80 11.94 5.45
C ALA A 30 -0.20 10.83 5.85
N ALA A 31 0.27 9.78 6.51
CA ALA A 31 -0.58 8.73 7.05
C ALA A 31 -1.58 9.29 8.07
N LEU A 32 -1.12 10.07 9.05
CA LEU A 32 -1.99 10.68 10.06
C LEU A 32 -3.02 11.62 9.42
N ALA A 33 -2.62 12.44 8.43
CA ALA A 33 -3.55 13.28 7.69
C ALA A 33 -4.58 12.47 6.88
N GLY A 34 -4.19 11.29 6.40
CA GLY A 34 -5.06 10.31 5.73
C GLY A 34 -5.89 9.42 6.66
N GLY A 35 -5.76 9.56 7.98
CA GLY A 35 -6.48 8.74 8.97
C GLY A 35 -5.82 7.39 9.30
N PHE A 36 -4.60 7.15 8.84
CA PHE A 36 -3.84 5.94 9.12
C PHE A 36 -2.92 6.12 10.33
N THR A 37 -2.95 5.16 11.26
CA THR A 37 -2.11 5.15 12.45
C THR A 37 -1.19 3.94 12.52
N THR A 38 -1.32 3.01 11.57
CA THR A 38 -0.40 1.88 11.37
C THR A 38 -0.03 1.77 9.90
N LEU A 39 1.26 1.64 9.60
CA LEU A 39 1.76 1.41 8.25
C LEU A 39 2.58 0.12 8.17
N LEU A 40 2.42 -0.63 7.08
CA LEU A 40 3.40 -1.65 6.69
C LEU A 40 4.17 -1.13 5.47
N ALA A 41 5.46 -0.87 5.68
CA ALA A 41 6.31 -0.30 4.65
C ALA A 41 7.12 -1.36 3.90
N MET A 42 7.20 -1.18 2.59
CA MET A 42 7.81 -2.10 1.63
C MET A 42 9.35 -2.07 1.67
N PRO A 43 10.02 -3.18 1.35
CA PRO A 43 11.46 -3.37 1.57
C PRO A 43 12.38 -2.90 0.44
N ASN A 44 11.84 -2.34 -0.65
CA ASN A 44 12.61 -1.87 -1.82
C ASN A 44 13.26 -0.49 -1.57
N THR A 45 13.94 -0.38 -0.43
CA THR A 45 14.76 0.76 -0.03
C THR A 45 16.19 0.63 -0.56
N GLN A 46 17.09 1.54 -0.17
CA GLN A 46 18.51 1.48 -0.50
C GLN A 46 19.34 1.60 0.80
N PRO A 47 19.98 0.51 1.28
CA PRO A 47 19.91 -0.85 0.76
C PRO A 47 18.50 -1.46 0.89
N PRO A 48 18.15 -2.48 0.09
CA PRO A 48 16.90 -3.21 0.25
C PRO A 48 16.89 -3.99 1.58
N LEU A 49 15.71 -4.17 2.18
CA LEU A 49 15.56 -4.86 3.47
C LEU A 49 15.49 -6.38 3.28
N ALA A 50 16.54 -6.96 2.70
CA ALA A 50 16.63 -8.39 2.39
C ALA A 50 17.44 -9.21 3.40
N THR A 51 18.15 -8.57 4.33
CA THR A 51 18.89 -9.21 5.43
C THR A 51 18.29 -8.81 6.77
N TYR A 52 18.41 -9.66 7.80
CA TYR A 52 17.93 -9.31 9.15
C TYR A 52 18.64 -8.08 9.71
N LYS A 53 19.94 -7.93 9.43
CA LYS A 53 20.74 -6.79 9.89
C LYS A 53 20.19 -5.46 9.36
N ASP A 54 20.03 -5.35 8.04
CA ASP A 54 19.56 -4.10 7.41
C ASP A 54 18.12 -3.80 7.80
N TRP A 55 17.26 -4.83 7.83
CA TRP A 55 15.90 -4.71 8.32
C TRP A 55 15.86 -4.18 9.77
N ARG A 56 16.69 -4.73 10.68
CA ARG A 56 16.68 -4.35 12.10
C ARG A 56 17.11 -2.90 12.32
N ILE A 57 18.11 -2.45 11.57
CA ILE A 57 18.58 -1.06 11.58
C ILE A 57 17.44 -0.13 11.11
N ALA A 58 16.85 -0.44 9.96
CA ALA A 58 15.75 0.35 9.40
C ALA A 58 14.51 0.38 10.31
N GLN A 59 14.13 -0.75 10.90
CA GLN A 59 12.96 -0.85 11.78
C GLN A 59 13.14 -0.04 13.07
N THR A 60 14.35 -0.02 13.62
CA THR A 60 14.70 0.80 14.79
C THR A 60 14.64 2.28 14.45
N ARG A 61 15.09 2.67 13.26
CA ARG A 61 14.98 4.04 12.76
C ARG A 61 13.52 4.45 12.55
N ALA A 62 12.71 3.60 11.92
CA ALA A 62 11.28 3.83 11.72
C ALA A 62 10.56 4.07 13.06
N GLN A 63 10.85 3.28 14.10
CA GLN A 63 10.28 3.44 15.44
C GLN A 63 10.64 4.78 16.11
N ARG A 64 11.80 5.35 15.79
CA ARG A 64 12.26 6.62 16.37
C ARG A 64 11.78 7.85 15.60
N GLU A 65 11.63 7.72 14.28
CA GLU A 65 11.39 8.86 13.39
C GLU A 65 9.92 9.05 13.01
N SER A 66 9.12 7.98 13.07
CA SER A 66 7.71 8.01 12.65
C SER A 66 6.80 8.65 13.69
N LEU A 67 5.72 9.28 13.21
CA LEU A 67 4.67 9.90 14.02
C LEU A 67 3.52 8.92 14.35
N CYS A 68 3.49 7.76 13.69
CA CYS A 68 2.55 6.66 13.94
C CYS A 68 3.31 5.32 13.98
N ASP A 69 2.62 4.20 14.23
CA ASP A 69 3.28 2.89 14.22
C ASP A 69 3.65 2.50 12.78
N VAL A 70 4.91 2.14 12.56
CA VAL A 70 5.44 1.69 11.26
C VAL A 70 6.16 0.36 11.42
N PHE A 71 5.68 -0.65 10.69
CA PHE A 71 6.29 -1.98 10.62
C PHE A 71 6.88 -2.19 9.23
N LEU A 72 8.14 -2.62 9.14
CA LEU A 72 8.81 -2.86 7.86
C LEU A 72 8.62 -4.33 7.46
N MET A 73 8.24 -4.59 6.22
CA MET A 73 8.33 -5.93 5.64
C MET A 73 9.80 -6.26 5.30
N ALA A 74 10.10 -7.54 5.15
CA ALA A 74 11.36 -7.98 4.54
C ALA A 74 11.17 -8.23 3.04
N GLY A 75 12.21 -8.05 2.25
CA GLY A 75 12.22 -8.37 0.83
C GLY A 75 12.83 -9.73 0.56
N ALA A 76 12.20 -10.55 -0.27
CA ALA A 76 12.86 -11.72 -0.81
C ALA A 76 13.95 -11.30 -1.80
N SER A 77 15.14 -11.89 -1.67
CA SER A 77 16.26 -11.72 -2.58
C SER A 77 16.85 -13.09 -2.87
N GLU A 78 17.19 -13.36 -4.13
CA GLU A 78 17.86 -14.60 -4.54
C GLU A 78 19.25 -14.73 -3.89
N GLU A 79 19.89 -13.60 -3.60
CA GLU A 79 21.21 -13.54 -2.97
C GLU A 79 21.17 -13.79 -1.45
N HIS A 80 19.99 -13.71 -0.82
CA HIS A 80 19.81 -13.76 0.64
C HIS A 80 18.70 -14.73 1.07
N ILE A 81 18.54 -15.84 0.35
CA ILE A 81 17.55 -16.87 0.68
C ILE A 81 17.81 -17.47 2.07
N ASP A 82 19.07 -17.54 2.48
CA ASP A 82 19.52 -18.02 3.79
C ASP A 82 19.09 -17.13 4.97
N GLU A 83 18.74 -15.86 4.72
CA GLU A 83 18.22 -14.92 5.72
C GLU A 83 16.72 -15.13 5.99
N LEU A 84 15.97 -15.81 5.10
CA LEU A 84 14.52 -15.96 5.23
C LEU A 84 14.07 -16.60 6.55
N PRO A 85 14.72 -17.65 7.08
CA PRO A 85 14.31 -18.25 8.36
C PRO A 85 14.42 -17.29 9.57
N VAL A 86 15.44 -16.42 9.60
CA VAL A 86 15.60 -15.44 10.69
C VAL A 86 14.64 -14.26 10.49
N LEU A 87 14.44 -13.80 9.25
CA LEU A 87 13.46 -12.78 8.92
C LEU A 87 12.03 -13.22 9.28
N ALA A 88 11.67 -14.47 8.96
CA ALA A 88 10.35 -15.06 9.24
C ALA A 88 9.94 -14.97 10.72
N GLN A 89 10.90 -15.00 11.63
CA GLN A 89 10.66 -14.85 13.06
C GLN A 89 10.39 -13.40 13.47
N ASN A 90 11.01 -12.43 12.78
CA ASN A 90 11.12 -11.04 13.26
C ASN A 90 10.23 -10.04 12.52
N VAL A 91 9.90 -10.27 11.26
CA VAL A 91 9.16 -9.30 10.42
C VAL A 91 7.67 -9.65 10.36
N PRO A 92 6.75 -8.71 10.02
CA PRO A 92 5.32 -9.00 9.93
C PRO A 92 4.96 -9.85 8.70
N ALA A 93 5.70 -9.70 7.60
CA ALA A 93 5.48 -10.40 6.33
C ALA A 93 6.73 -10.35 5.44
N LEU A 94 6.79 -11.25 4.46
CA LEU A 94 7.74 -11.22 3.36
C LEU A 94 7.10 -10.57 2.14
N LYS A 95 7.80 -9.66 1.44
CA LYS A 95 7.40 -9.14 0.13
C LYS A 95 8.25 -9.78 -0.97
N VAL A 96 7.58 -10.28 -2.01
CA VAL A 96 8.18 -10.85 -3.22
C VAL A 96 7.74 -10.02 -4.42
N TYR A 97 8.66 -9.67 -5.31
CA TYR A 97 8.35 -8.96 -6.56
C TYR A 97 8.53 -9.90 -7.76
N LEU A 98 7.44 -10.32 -8.39
CA LEU A 98 7.45 -11.29 -9.52
C LEU A 98 7.34 -10.65 -10.90
N ASN A 99 7.17 -9.33 -10.96
CA ASN A 99 7.07 -8.56 -12.21
C ASN A 99 7.96 -7.32 -12.11
N ASP A 100 7.99 -6.53 -13.19
CA ASP A 100 8.72 -5.27 -13.25
C ASP A 100 8.37 -4.39 -12.05
N THR A 101 9.38 -4.03 -11.27
CA THR A 101 9.25 -3.23 -10.06
C THR A 101 10.33 -2.15 -10.02
N TYR A 102 10.10 -1.14 -9.20
CA TYR A 102 11.13 -0.19 -8.84
C TYR A 102 12.01 -0.77 -7.72
N GLY A 103 13.29 -1.00 -8.03
CA GLY A 103 14.30 -1.48 -7.08
C GLY A 103 14.87 -2.87 -7.41
N PRO A 104 15.81 -3.38 -6.58
CA PRO A 104 16.64 -4.53 -6.94
C PRO A 104 16.05 -5.91 -6.58
N LEU A 105 14.79 -5.98 -6.13
CA LEU A 105 14.22 -7.18 -5.49
C LEU A 105 13.35 -8.05 -6.42
N ARG A 106 13.51 -7.90 -7.74
CA ARG A 106 12.78 -8.75 -8.69
C ARG A 106 13.30 -10.18 -8.58
N VAL A 107 12.38 -11.12 -8.45
CA VAL A 107 12.64 -12.56 -8.44
C VAL A 107 12.21 -13.11 -9.80
N GLU A 108 13.14 -13.70 -10.53
CA GLU A 108 12.89 -14.15 -11.91
C GLU A 108 12.86 -15.67 -12.01
N GLY A 109 11.72 -16.19 -12.48
CA GLY A 109 11.54 -17.61 -12.75
C GLY A 109 11.07 -18.43 -11.54
N ILE A 110 10.76 -19.69 -11.83
CA ILE A 110 10.06 -20.57 -10.89
C ILE A 110 10.95 -21.13 -9.78
N GLU A 111 12.24 -21.32 -10.07
CA GLU A 111 13.17 -21.97 -9.16
C GLU A 111 13.52 -21.08 -7.96
N PRO A 112 13.88 -19.79 -8.13
CA PRO A 112 14.03 -18.88 -7.00
C PRO A 112 12.74 -18.72 -6.19
N LEU A 113 11.59 -18.63 -6.85
CA LEU A 113 10.28 -18.57 -6.18
C LEU A 113 10.04 -19.82 -5.31
N ARG A 114 10.33 -21.00 -5.85
CA ARG A 114 10.25 -22.28 -5.14
C ARG A 114 11.15 -22.28 -3.90
N GLN A 115 12.38 -21.80 -4.02
CA GLN A 115 13.32 -21.70 -2.89
C GLN A 115 12.83 -20.72 -1.82
N ILE A 116 12.22 -19.59 -2.20
CA ILE A 116 11.63 -18.64 -1.26
C ILE A 116 10.53 -19.29 -0.42
N PHE A 117 9.57 -19.97 -1.06
CA PHE A 117 8.48 -20.66 -0.34
C PHE A 117 9.02 -21.76 0.58
N GLN A 118 10.06 -22.49 0.17
CA GLN A 118 10.70 -23.51 0.99
C GLN A 118 11.43 -22.96 2.22
N ASN A 119 11.99 -21.75 2.14
CA ASN A 119 12.81 -21.18 3.23
C ASN A 119 12.03 -20.19 4.11
N TRP A 120 10.88 -19.68 3.65
CA TRP A 120 9.98 -18.89 4.47
C TRP A 120 9.14 -19.79 5.41
N ILE A 121 9.72 -20.26 6.51
CA ILE A 121 9.02 -21.14 7.46
C ILE A 121 8.24 -20.31 8.49
N SER A 122 7.04 -19.86 8.12
CA SER A 122 6.15 -19.12 9.00
C SER A 122 4.68 -19.21 8.56
N ASN A 123 3.76 -18.93 9.49
CA ASN A 123 2.35 -18.70 9.18
C ASN A 123 2.07 -17.26 8.74
N LYS A 124 3.07 -16.36 8.81
CA LYS A 124 2.96 -14.98 8.34
C LYS A 124 2.85 -14.93 6.81
N PRO A 125 2.11 -13.95 6.26
CA PRO A 125 1.84 -13.90 4.83
C PRO A 125 3.12 -13.62 4.02
N ILE A 126 3.16 -14.23 2.82
CA ILE A 126 4.02 -13.80 1.72
C ILE A 126 3.18 -12.85 0.86
N ALA A 127 3.48 -11.56 0.89
CA ALA A 127 2.88 -10.54 0.04
C ALA A 127 3.58 -10.53 -1.32
N LEU A 128 2.83 -10.59 -2.42
CA LEU A 128 3.40 -10.69 -3.77
C LEU A 128 2.91 -9.55 -4.66
N HIS A 129 3.86 -8.83 -5.26
CA HIS A 129 3.60 -8.11 -6.51
C HIS A 129 3.57 -9.16 -7.61
N ALA A 130 2.38 -9.50 -8.09
CA ALA A 130 2.17 -10.54 -9.08
C ALA A 130 1.05 -10.14 -10.05
N GLU A 131 1.41 -9.91 -11.30
CA GLU A 131 0.52 -9.52 -12.39
C GLU A 131 0.36 -10.69 -13.38
N GLY A 132 -0.87 -10.89 -13.89
CA GLY A 132 -1.16 -11.90 -14.92
C GLY A 132 -0.69 -13.32 -14.54
N GLU A 133 0.19 -13.91 -15.37
CA GLU A 133 0.68 -15.29 -15.15
C GLU A 133 1.43 -15.46 -13.83
N SER A 134 2.15 -14.44 -13.35
CA SER A 134 2.86 -14.48 -12.08
C SER A 134 1.91 -14.69 -10.89
N LEU A 135 0.68 -14.18 -10.99
CA LEU A 135 -0.36 -14.38 -9.96
C LEU A 135 -0.79 -15.85 -9.93
N ALA A 136 -1.03 -16.47 -11.08
CA ALA A 136 -1.35 -17.89 -11.16
C ALA A 136 -0.22 -18.76 -10.58
N GLN A 137 1.03 -18.41 -10.85
CA GLN A 137 2.20 -19.07 -10.25
C GLN A 137 2.23 -18.91 -8.72
N ALA A 138 1.94 -17.72 -8.20
CA ALA A 138 1.86 -17.47 -6.77
C ALA A 138 0.78 -18.32 -6.08
N ILE A 139 -0.42 -18.42 -6.67
CA ILE A 139 -1.50 -19.29 -6.18
C ILE A 139 -1.08 -20.76 -6.20
N ALA A 140 -0.42 -21.22 -7.26
CA ALA A 140 0.09 -22.58 -7.35
C ALA A 140 1.12 -22.87 -6.23
N MET A 141 2.03 -21.94 -5.94
CA MET A 141 3.01 -22.06 -4.85
C MET A 141 2.33 -22.12 -3.48
N SER A 142 1.32 -21.28 -3.23
CA SER A 142 0.50 -21.36 -2.01
C SER A 142 -0.14 -22.74 -1.85
N ALA A 143 -0.68 -23.32 -2.93
CA ALA A 143 -1.30 -24.64 -2.91
C ALA A 143 -0.28 -25.76 -2.64
N ILE A 144 0.90 -25.71 -3.28
CA ILE A 144 1.97 -26.72 -3.13
C ILE A 144 2.54 -26.71 -1.71
N TYR A 145 2.82 -25.53 -1.17
CA TYR A 145 3.49 -25.37 0.12
C TYR A 145 2.53 -25.16 1.30
N ASN A 146 1.22 -25.03 1.02
CA ASN A 146 0.17 -24.77 2.01
C ASN A 146 0.42 -23.49 2.86
N GLN A 147 0.93 -22.43 2.23
CA GLN A 147 1.32 -21.17 2.87
C GLN A 147 0.34 -20.03 2.57
N ASN A 148 0.25 -19.09 3.50
CA ASN A 148 -0.57 -17.89 3.35
C ASN A 148 0.09 -16.92 2.37
N ILE A 149 -0.62 -16.59 1.29
CA ILE A 149 -0.20 -15.54 0.36
C ILE A 149 -1.16 -14.35 0.41
N HIS A 150 -0.62 -13.18 0.09
CA HIS A 150 -1.37 -11.95 -0.09
C HIS A 150 -1.01 -11.33 -1.44
N ILE A 151 -1.95 -11.25 -2.37
CA ILE A 151 -1.71 -10.63 -3.68
C ILE A 151 -1.86 -9.12 -3.54
N CYS A 152 -0.78 -8.39 -3.79
CA CYS A 152 -0.75 -6.94 -3.73
C CYS A 152 -1.51 -6.32 -4.91
N HIS A 153 -2.09 -5.14 -4.68
CA HIS A 153 -2.60 -4.19 -5.68
C HIS A 153 -3.24 -4.84 -6.93
N VAL A 154 -4.22 -5.71 -6.73
CA VAL A 154 -4.95 -6.38 -7.82
C VAL A 154 -5.63 -5.33 -8.69
N ALA A 155 -5.39 -5.38 -9.99
CA ALA A 155 -5.76 -4.29 -10.89
C ALA A 155 -6.68 -4.73 -12.04
N ARG A 156 -6.81 -6.03 -12.29
CA ARG A 156 -7.55 -6.55 -13.45
C ARG A 156 -8.72 -7.46 -13.06
N LYS A 157 -9.74 -7.48 -13.92
CA LYS A 157 -10.87 -8.40 -13.82
C LYS A 157 -10.44 -9.86 -13.76
N ALA A 158 -9.57 -10.28 -14.69
CA ALA A 158 -9.08 -11.66 -14.75
C ALA A 158 -8.34 -12.08 -13.47
N GLU A 159 -7.63 -11.15 -12.83
CA GLU A 159 -6.89 -11.39 -11.59
C GLU A 159 -7.82 -11.56 -10.39
N ILE A 160 -8.80 -10.66 -10.22
CA ILE A 160 -9.73 -10.74 -9.08
C ILE A 160 -10.67 -11.95 -9.20
N GLU A 161 -11.06 -12.34 -10.41
CA GLU A 161 -11.85 -13.54 -10.67
C GLU A 161 -11.05 -14.82 -10.37
N LEU A 162 -9.76 -14.86 -10.74
CA LEU A 162 -8.87 -15.97 -10.40
C LEU A 162 -8.65 -16.10 -8.88
N ILE A 163 -8.50 -14.98 -8.18
CA ILE A 163 -8.41 -14.98 -6.71
C ILE A 163 -9.73 -15.46 -6.08
N ALA A 164 -10.88 -15.06 -6.64
CA ALA A 164 -12.18 -15.52 -6.18
C ALA A 164 -12.33 -17.05 -6.30
N ASP A 165 -11.93 -17.64 -7.43
CA ASP A 165 -11.90 -19.11 -7.62
C ASP A 165 -10.98 -19.79 -6.59
N ALA A 166 -9.75 -19.28 -6.43
CA ALA A 166 -8.79 -19.82 -5.48
C ALA A 166 -9.34 -19.83 -4.04
N LYS A 167 -10.02 -18.75 -3.62
CA LYS A 167 -10.69 -18.66 -2.32
C LYS A 167 -11.86 -19.64 -2.21
N ALA A 168 -12.69 -19.76 -3.25
CA ALA A 168 -13.81 -20.70 -3.27
C ALA A 168 -13.35 -22.16 -3.11
N ARG A 169 -12.13 -22.47 -3.58
CA ARG A 169 -11.46 -23.76 -3.41
C ARG A 169 -10.75 -23.93 -2.06
N GLY A 170 -10.84 -22.95 -1.16
CA GLY A 170 -10.25 -22.99 0.18
C GLY A 170 -8.73 -22.76 0.21
N LEU A 171 -8.13 -22.23 -0.86
CA LEU A 171 -6.71 -21.88 -0.86
C LEU A 171 -6.44 -20.69 0.07
N LYS A 172 -5.23 -20.64 0.63
CA LYS A 172 -4.81 -19.62 1.60
C LYS A 172 -4.38 -18.32 0.91
N VAL A 173 -5.31 -17.73 0.17
CA VAL A 173 -5.09 -16.52 -0.64
C VAL A 173 -5.89 -15.37 -0.07
N THR A 174 -5.25 -14.23 0.10
CA THR A 174 -5.90 -12.93 0.34
C THR A 174 -5.40 -11.92 -0.68
N CYS A 175 -6.05 -10.77 -0.80
CA CYS A 175 -5.63 -9.72 -1.71
C CYS A 175 -5.99 -8.32 -1.22
N GLU A 176 -5.30 -7.33 -1.79
CA GLU A 176 -5.62 -5.92 -1.66
C GLU A 176 -5.83 -5.28 -3.04
N VAL A 177 -6.57 -4.18 -3.05
CA VAL A 177 -6.75 -3.30 -4.21
C VAL A 177 -6.40 -1.88 -3.81
N THR A 178 -5.86 -1.09 -4.73
CA THR A 178 -5.53 0.32 -4.44
C THR A 178 -6.67 1.26 -4.82
N PRO A 179 -6.70 2.49 -4.26
CA PRO A 179 -7.66 3.49 -4.70
C PRO A 179 -7.51 3.86 -6.17
N HIS A 180 -6.28 3.93 -6.71
CA HIS A 180 -6.11 4.29 -8.11
C HIS A 180 -6.66 3.22 -9.06
N HIS A 181 -6.63 1.93 -8.71
CA HIS A 181 -7.30 0.89 -9.50
C HIS A 181 -8.83 0.84 -9.31
N LEU A 182 -9.39 1.48 -8.28
CA LEU A 182 -10.84 1.62 -8.10
C LEU A 182 -11.43 2.89 -8.71
N PHE A 183 -10.63 3.94 -8.85
CA PHE A 183 -11.14 5.29 -9.10
C PHE A 183 -10.57 5.97 -10.34
N LEU A 184 -9.60 5.33 -11.01
CA LEU A 184 -8.99 5.80 -12.25
C LEU A 184 -8.96 4.67 -13.29
N THR A 185 -8.89 5.04 -14.56
CA THR A 185 -8.81 4.12 -15.71
C THR A 185 -7.62 4.48 -16.61
N GLU A 186 -7.39 3.69 -17.66
CA GLU A 186 -6.44 4.05 -18.72
C GLU A 186 -6.68 5.44 -19.33
N ALA A 187 -7.92 5.91 -19.41
CA ALA A 187 -8.23 7.26 -19.89
C ALA A 187 -7.65 8.36 -18.96
N ASP A 188 -7.56 8.08 -17.65
CA ASP A 188 -6.88 8.96 -16.70
C ASP A 188 -5.36 8.86 -16.82
N ALA A 189 -4.82 7.69 -17.17
CA ALA A 189 -3.40 7.54 -17.43
C ALA A 189 -2.95 8.45 -18.57
N ASP A 190 -3.70 8.49 -19.66
CA ASP A 190 -3.43 9.37 -20.81
C ASP A 190 -3.48 10.85 -20.42
N ARG A 191 -4.48 11.24 -19.62
CA ARG A 191 -4.64 12.61 -19.12
C ARG A 191 -3.51 13.04 -18.17
N LEU A 192 -3.08 12.14 -17.29
CA LEU A 192 -2.06 12.40 -16.26
C LEU A 192 -0.63 12.28 -16.81
N GLY A 193 -0.44 11.61 -17.94
CA GLY A 193 0.87 11.34 -18.52
C GLY A 193 1.78 10.62 -17.52
N PRO A 194 3.01 11.09 -17.29
CA PRO A 194 3.92 10.47 -16.32
C PRO A 194 3.36 10.34 -14.91
N LEU A 195 2.48 11.23 -14.45
CA LEU A 195 1.84 11.17 -13.12
C LEU A 195 0.78 10.06 -13.00
N GLY A 196 0.36 9.49 -14.13
CA GLY A 196 -0.50 8.31 -14.21
C GLY A 196 0.26 7.00 -14.39
N ASP A 197 1.61 7.03 -14.45
CA ASP A 197 2.39 5.80 -14.59
C ASP A 197 2.63 5.13 -13.24
N MET A 198 2.19 3.88 -13.13
CA MET A 198 2.24 3.03 -11.95
C MET A 198 2.27 1.54 -12.36
N ARG A 199 2.62 0.67 -11.42
CA ARG A 199 2.57 -0.79 -11.59
C ARG A 199 1.75 -1.39 -10.46
N PRO A 200 0.71 -2.19 -10.75
CA PRO A 200 0.18 -2.51 -12.08
C PRO A 200 -0.39 -1.28 -12.79
N ARG A 201 -0.34 -1.27 -14.12
CA ARG A 201 -0.88 -0.15 -14.90
C ARG A 201 -2.38 -0.02 -14.71
N LEU A 202 -2.89 1.21 -14.76
CA LEU A 202 -4.34 1.49 -14.75
C LEU A 202 -5.04 0.65 -15.83
N GLY A 203 -6.14 0.03 -15.43
CA GLY A 203 -6.92 -0.88 -16.26
C GLY A 203 -8.03 -0.17 -17.04
N THR A 204 -8.80 -0.98 -17.76
CA THR A 204 -10.00 -0.53 -18.46
C THR A 204 -11.13 -0.21 -17.47
N GLN A 205 -12.21 0.43 -17.95
CA GLN A 205 -13.41 0.63 -17.15
C GLN A 205 -14.04 -0.72 -16.70
N GLU A 206 -13.93 -1.77 -17.52
CA GLU A 206 -14.39 -3.13 -17.16
C GLU A 206 -13.60 -3.71 -15.99
N ASP A 207 -12.28 -3.47 -15.94
CA ASP A 207 -11.44 -3.88 -14.82
C ASP A 207 -11.89 -3.17 -13.53
N VAL A 208 -12.10 -1.86 -13.59
CA VAL A 208 -12.58 -1.07 -12.44
C VAL A 208 -13.93 -1.58 -11.95
N GLU A 209 -14.87 -1.84 -12.87
CA GLU A 209 -16.20 -2.36 -12.53
C GLU A 209 -16.14 -3.74 -11.89
N ALA A 210 -15.27 -4.63 -12.37
CA ALA A 210 -15.05 -5.94 -11.77
C ALA A 210 -14.51 -5.81 -10.33
N LEU A 211 -13.52 -4.95 -10.09
CA LEU A 211 -12.99 -4.71 -8.75
C LEU A 211 -14.07 -4.18 -7.80
N TRP A 212 -14.91 -3.24 -8.25
CA TRP A 212 -16.08 -2.79 -7.47
C TRP A 212 -17.11 -3.90 -7.24
N GLY A 213 -17.35 -4.77 -8.21
CA GLY A 213 -18.21 -5.95 -8.06
C GLY A 213 -17.73 -6.93 -6.98
N HIS A 214 -16.40 -6.97 -6.76
CA HIS A 214 -15.76 -7.85 -5.78
C HIS A 214 -15.44 -7.17 -4.43
N ILE A 215 -15.75 -5.89 -4.24
CA ILE A 215 -15.38 -5.12 -3.04
C ILE A 215 -15.96 -5.67 -1.73
N ASN A 216 -17.13 -6.32 -1.81
CA ASN A 216 -17.83 -6.88 -0.65
C ASN A 216 -17.59 -8.39 -0.45
N THR A 217 -16.81 -9.03 -1.32
CA THR A 217 -16.67 -10.50 -1.35
C THR A 217 -15.21 -10.94 -1.40
N THR A 218 -14.49 -10.62 -2.48
CA THR A 218 -13.15 -11.16 -2.74
C THR A 218 -12.05 -10.28 -2.18
N ILE A 219 -12.19 -8.95 -2.23
CA ILE A 219 -11.12 -8.03 -1.80
C ILE A 219 -11.00 -8.07 -0.28
N ASP A 220 -9.81 -8.28 0.28
CA ASP A 220 -9.64 -8.30 1.74
C ASP A 220 -9.25 -6.93 2.30
N CYS A 221 -8.37 -6.22 1.61
CA CYS A 221 -7.83 -4.93 2.05
C CYS A 221 -7.97 -3.87 0.95
N ILE A 222 -8.02 -2.61 1.37
CA ILE A 222 -7.59 -1.49 0.51
C ILE A 222 -6.24 -1.01 1.06
N ALA A 223 -5.27 -0.84 0.18
CA ALA A 223 -3.93 -0.35 0.53
C ALA A 223 -3.52 0.72 -0.48
N SER A 224 -2.87 1.80 -0.04
CA SER A 224 -2.66 2.94 -0.94
C SER A 224 -1.65 2.66 -2.04
N ASP A 225 -0.74 1.70 -1.81
CA ASP A 225 0.51 1.58 -2.56
C ASP A 225 1.19 2.96 -2.69
N HIS A 226 1.28 3.67 -1.57
CA HIS A 226 1.83 5.02 -1.55
C HIS A 226 3.29 4.97 -2.01
N ALA A 227 3.51 5.35 -3.27
CA ALA A 227 4.77 5.25 -3.98
C ALA A 227 5.20 6.66 -4.46
N PRO A 228 5.60 7.55 -3.54
CA PRO A 228 5.93 8.93 -3.85
C PRO A 228 7.22 9.02 -4.68
N HIS A 229 7.19 9.93 -5.65
CA HIS A 229 8.30 10.33 -6.51
C HIS A 229 8.20 11.84 -6.74
N THR A 230 9.32 12.54 -6.83
CA THR A 230 9.27 13.99 -7.07
C THR A 230 8.75 14.30 -8.47
N LEU A 231 8.19 15.50 -8.68
CA LEU A 231 7.79 15.93 -10.03
C LEU A 231 8.96 15.92 -11.02
N GLU A 232 10.17 16.21 -10.54
CA GLU A 232 11.41 16.13 -11.32
C GLU A 232 11.68 14.70 -11.81
N GLU A 233 11.58 13.71 -10.93
CA GLU A 233 11.76 12.30 -11.31
C GLU A 233 10.67 11.82 -12.25
N LYS A 234 9.46 12.38 -12.14
CA LYS A 234 8.36 12.12 -13.08
C LYS A 234 8.50 12.88 -14.40
N GLY A 235 9.63 13.57 -14.63
CA GLY A 235 9.94 14.24 -15.89
C GLY A 235 9.20 15.57 -16.10
N LEU A 236 8.66 16.17 -15.04
CA LEU A 236 7.86 17.40 -15.10
C LEU A 236 8.58 18.64 -14.54
N ALA A 237 9.87 18.53 -14.18
CA ALA A 237 10.70 19.70 -13.92
C ALA A 237 11.12 20.36 -15.24
N GLY A 238 11.06 21.69 -15.31
CA GLY A 238 11.33 22.48 -16.52
C GLY A 238 12.77 22.48 -17.03
N ASN A 239 13.62 21.54 -16.61
CA ASN A 239 15.00 21.42 -17.05
C ASN A 239 15.18 20.14 -17.87
N LEU A 240 15.07 20.27 -19.20
CA LEU A 240 15.09 19.18 -20.18
C LEU A 240 16.42 18.40 -20.23
N GLU A 241 17.50 18.95 -19.64
CA GLU A 241 18.86 18.37 -19.72
C GLU A 241 19.13 17.27 -18.69
N ALA A 242 18.24 17.06 -17.71
CA ALA A 242 18.41 16.07 -16.63
C ALA A 242 17.22 15.09 -16.50
N ILE A 243 16.35 15.00 -17.52
CA ILE A 243 15.21 14.09 -17.48
C ILE A 243 15.73 12.64 -17.52
N PRO A 244 15.45 11.80 -16.51
CA PRO A 244 15.78 10.38 -16.58
C PRO A 244 15.11 9.74 -17.78
N ILE A 245 15.80 8.80 -18.44
CA ILE A 245 15.36 8.15 -19.70
C ILE A 245 13.94 7.56 -19.57
N GLU A 246 13.54 7.13 -18.37
CA GLU A 246 12.17 6.74 -18.03
C GLU A 246 11.76 7.27 -16.64
N ALA A 247 10.54 7.82 -16.54
CA ALA A 247 9.94 8.23 -15.27
C ALA A 247 9.62 6.99 -14.40
N PRO A 248 9.88 7.02 -13.08
CA PRO A 248 9.60 5.87 -12.23
C PRO A 248 8.08 5.69 -12.03
N PRO A 249 7.58 4.43 -12.00
CA PRO A 249 6.18 4.16 -11.73
C PRO A 249 5.87 4.40 -10.25
N GLY A 250 4.66 4.88 -9.97
CA GLY A 250 4.15 5.06 -8.62
C GLY A 250 3.43 6.39 -8.42
N VAL A 251 2.45 6.38 -7.52
CA VAL A 251 1.66 7.54 -7.13
C VAL A 251 1.55 7.63 -5.61
N PRO A 252 1.47 8.83 -5.02
CA PRO A 252 1.17 8.97 -3.59
C PRO A 252 -0.33 8.72 -3.33
N GLY A 253 -0.66 7.93 -2.30
CA GLY A 253 -2.06 7.61 -1.97
C GLY A 253 -2.50 7.76 -0.51
N LEU A 254 -1.59 7.93 0.46
CA LEU A 254 -1.92 7.97 1.90
C LEU A 254 -3.02 8.99 2.24
N GLU A 255 -2.89 10.23 1.76
CA GLU A 255 -3.81 11.32 2.10
C GLU A 255 -5.13 11.28 1.31
N SER A 256 -5.19 10.54 0.20
CA SER A 256 -6.38 10.45 -0.65
C SER A 256 -7.23 9.20 -0.42
N THR A 257 -6.66 8.14 0.17
CA THR A 257 -7.31 6.82 0.26
C THR A 257 -8.64 6.86 1.03
N LEU A 258 -8.63 7.27 2.29
CA LEU A 258 -9.85 7.31 3.09
C LEU A 258 -10.87 8.32 2.51
N PRO A 259 -10.50 9.55 2.12
CA PRO A 259 -11.44 10.48 1.47
C PRO A 259 -12.15 9.94 0.23
N LEU A 260 -11.44 9.19 -0.64
CA LEU A 260 -12.03 8.53 -1.80
C LEU A 260 -13.07 7.48 -1.39
N LEU A 261 -12.76 6.65 -0.39
CA LEU A 261 -13.69 5.63 0.11
C LEU A 261 -14.89 6.24 0.83
N LEU A 262 -14.71 7.31 1.60
CA LEU A 262 -15.81 8.06 2.23
C LEU A 262 -16.73 8.67 1.16
N THR A 263 -16.17 9.16 0.07
CA THR A 263 -16.94 9.69 -1.06
C THR A 263 -17.78 8.56 -1.69
N ALA A 264 -17.17 7.41 -1.98
CA ALA A 264 -17.89 6.24 -2.47
C ALA A 264 -18.99 5.75 -1.51
N ALA A 265 -18.78 5.88 -0.18
CA ALA A 265 -19.81 5.57 0.80
C ALA A 265 -20.97 6.58 0.79
N SER A 266 -20.67 7.87 0.62
CA SER A 266 -21.71 8.91 0.46
C SER A 266 -22.56 8.70 -0.81
N GLU A 267 -21.98 8.07 -1.83
CA GLU A 267 -22.63 7.69 -3.09
C GLU A 267 -23.35 6.32 -3.01
N GLY A 268 -23.32 5.66 -1.85
CA GLY A 268 -23.96 4.36 -1.62
C GLY A 268 -23.23 3.16 -2.25
N ARG A 269 -22.00 3.33 -2.74
CA ARG A 269 -21.20 2.26 -3.37
C ARG A 269 -20.52 1.34 -2.34
N LEU A 270 -20.31 1.83 -1.12
CA LEU A 270 -19.63 1.13 -0.04
C LEU A 270 -20.25 1.51 1.31
N THR A 271 -20.27 0.60 2.28
CA THR A 271 -20.70 0.95 3.65
C THR A 271 -19.50 1.36 4.50
N TYR A 272 -19.70 2.20 5.51
CA TYR A 272 -18.62 2.54 6.42
C TYR A 272 -18.10 1.33 7.22
N GLY A 273 -18.98 0.37 7.56
CA GLY A 273 -18.57 -0.90 8.16
C GLY A 273 -17.59 -1.65 7.25
N ARG A 274 -17.87 -1.68 5.95
CA ARG A 274 -16.97 -2.30 4.98
C ARG A 274 -15.65 -1.54 4.82
N ILE A 275 -15.65 -0.21 4.88
CA ILE A 275 -14.42 0.60 4.92
C ILE A 275 -13.56 0.20 6.13
N GLN A 276 -14.17 0.05 7.31
CA GLN A 276 -13.46 -0.43 8.49
C GLN A 276 -12.91 -1.84 8.29
N ASP A 277 -13.64 -2.74 7.64
CA ASP A 277 -13.11 -4.07 7.37
C ASP A 277 -11.90 -4.05 6.44
N LEU A 278 -11.97 -3.27 5.37
CA LEU A 278 -10.93 -3.13 4.35
C LEU A 278 -9.67 -2.41 4.87
N LEU A 279 -9.82 -1.43 5.78
CA LEU A 279 -8.73 -0.59 6.27
C LEU A 279 -8.33 -0.86 7.73
N TYR A 280 -8.95 -1.83 8.41
CA TYR A 280 -8.62 -2.13 9.80
C TYR A 280 -8.81 -3.62 10.14
N THR A 281 -10.03 -4.14 10.07
CA THR A 281 -10.33 -5.50 10.57
C THR A 281 -9.51 -6.56 9.84
N ASN A 282 -9.52 -6.55 8.50
CA ASN A 282 -8.79 -7.51 7.69
C ASN A 282 -7.28 -7.28 7.72
N PRO A 283 -6.74 -6.05 7.52
CA PRO A 283 -5.32 -5.77 7.70
C PRO A 283 -4.75 -6.32 9.01
N ARG A 284 -5.41 -6.05 10.14
CA ARG A 284 -4.95 -6.52 11.46
C ARG A 284 -4.97 -8.03 11.57
N ARG A 285 -5.99 -8.70 11.03
CA ARG A 285 -6.09 -10.16 11.03
C ARG A 285 -5.03 -10.81 10.15
N ILE A 286 -4.84 -10.31 8.93
CA ILE A 286 -3.91 -10.89 7.94
C ILE A 286 -2.46 -10.78 8.40
N TYR A 287 -2.08 -9.62 8.94
CA TYR A 287 -0.72 -9.32 9.35
C TYR A 287 -0.47 -9.45 10.86
N ALA A 288 -1.45 -9.96 11.62
CA ALA A 288 -1.40 -10.14 13.07
C ALA A 288 -0.94 -8.87 13.84
N LEU A 289 -1.50 -7.72 13.46
CA LEU A 289 -1.06 -6.43 13.98
C LEU A 289 -1.63 -6.13 15.38
N PRO A 290 -0.82 -5.53 16.27
CA PRO A 290 -1.23 -5.24 17.64
C PRO A 290 -2.38 -4.23 17.70
N GLU A 291 -3.10 -4.23 18.82
CA GLU A 291 -4.06 -3.17 19.13
C GLU A 291 -3.35 -1.87 19.47
N GLN A 292 -3.97 -0.75 19.06
CA GLN A 292 -3.55 0.58 19.45
C GLN A 292 -4.56 1.14 20.46
N PRO A 293 -4.27 1.07 21.78
CA PRO A 293 -5.19 1.59 22.78
C PRO A 293 -5.41 3.09 22.56
N GLN A 294 -6.62 3.56 22.86
CA GLN A 294 -7.00 4.98 22.76
C GLN A 294 -6.62 5.62 21.41
N THR A 295 -6.84 4.89 20.31
CA THR A 295 -6.54 5.35 18.96
C THR A 295 -7.79 5.30 18.07
N TRP A 296 -8.09 6.40 17.38
CA TRP A 296 -9.28 6.53 16.54
C TRP A 296 -9.19 7.71 15.56
N VAL A 297 -10.05 7.68 14.54
CA VAL A 297 -10.19 8.72 13.53
C VAL A 297 -11.62 9.24 13.55
N GLU A 298 -11.79 10.55 13.57
CA GLU A 298 -13.09 11.21 13.48
C GLU A 298 -13.27 11.82 12.10
N VAL A 299 -14.46 11.60 11.55
CA VAL A 299 -14.84 12.07 10.22
C VAL A 299 -16.17 12.83 10.28
N ASP A 300 -16.23 13.93 9.56
CA ASP A 300 -17.48 14.59 9.18
C ASP A 300 -17.93 14.01 7.83
N GLU A 301 -18.98 13.19 7.88
CA GLU A 301 -19.53 12.43 6.75
C GLU A 301 -20.18 13.32 5.68
N LYS A 302 -20.57 14.55 6.03
CA LYS A 302 -21.35 15.44 5.15
C LYS A 302 -20.52 16.52 4.51
N SER A 303 -19.35 16.82 5.06
CA SER A 303 -18.45 17.84 4.52
C SER A 303 -18.00 17.49 3.12
N ALA A 304 -18.22 18.42 2.17
CA ALA A 304 -17.76 18.32 0.79
C ALA A 304 -16.66 19.35 0.54
N TYR A 305 -15.63 18.96 -0.22
CA TYR A 305 -14.48 19.81 -0.53
C TYR A 305 -13.80 19.38 -1.83
N VAL A 306 -12.85 20.19 -2.31
CA VAL A 306 -11.99 19.84 -3.46
C VAL A 306 -10.65 19.40 -2.89
N PHE A 307 -10.18 18.22 -3.29
CA PHE A 307 -8.94 17.65 -2.79
C PHE A 307 -7.72 18.06 -3.65
N PRO A 308 -6.56 18.33 -3.04
CA PRO A 308 -6.39 18.59 -1.61
C PRO A 308 -6.85 20.02 -1.26
N ASP A 309 -7.31 20.25 -0.03
CA ASP A 309 -7.72 21.57 0.46
C ASP A 309 -6.74 22.19 1.46
N HIS A 310 -5.60 21.54 1.65
CA HIS A 310 -4.40 22.02 2.31
C HIS A 310 -3.17 21.43 1.60
N PRO A 311 -1.96 21.96 1.80
CA PRO A 311 -0.75 21.32 1.29
C PRO A 311 -0.64 19.87 1.78
N LEU A 312 -0.26 18.97 0.88
CA LEU A 312 -0.05 17.56 1.20
C LEU A 312 1.19 17.40 2.10
N TYR A 313 1.13 16.45 3.02
CA TYR A 313 2.24 16.09 3.90
C TYR A 313 3.27 15.17 3.24
N THR A 314 2.85 14.38 2.24
CA THR A 314 3.82 13.64 1.44
C THR A 314 4.81 14.59 0.77
N LYS A 315 6.10 14.28 0.83
CA LYS A 315 7.16 15.18 0.34
C LYS A 315 7.02 15.53 -1.14
N CYS A 316 6.48 14.62 -1.94
CA CYS A 316 6.33 14.83 -3.37
C CYS A 316 5.32 15.95 -3.71
N GLY A 317 4.37 16.24 -2.81
CA GLY A 317 3.51 17.40 -2.90
C GLY A 317 2.48 17.39 -4.03
N TRP A 318 2.23 16.25 -4.68
CA TRP A 318 1.24 16.10 -5.74
C TRP A 318 0.33 14.89 -5.49
N SER A 319 -0.79 14.79 -6.21
CA SER A 319 -1.67 13.60 -6.18
C SER A 319 -2.33 13.35 -7.55
N PRO A 320 -2.54 12.09 -7.97
CA PRO A 320 -3.31 11.80 -9.19
C PRO A 320 -4.80 12.15 -9.06
N PHE A 321 -5.27 12.50 -7.85
CA PHE A 321 -6.65 12.86 -7.53
C PHE A 321 -6.85 14.37 -7.30
N GLU A 322 -5.88 15.19 -7.68
CA GLU A 322 -6.00 16.65 -7.58
C GLU A 322 -7.27 17.19 -8.25
N SER A 323 -7.85 18.23 -7.64
CA SER A 323 -9.09 18.88 -8.06
C SER A 323 -10.35 18.01 -8.01
N ARG A 324 -10.27 16.78 -7.46
CA ARG A 324 -11.44 15.92 -7.31
C ARG A 324 -12.32 16.43 -6.17
N ARG A 325 -13.63 16.50 -6.41
CA ARG A 325 -14.62 16.75 -5.35
C ARG A 325 -14.76 15.50 -4.49
N MET A 326 -14.59 15.66 -3.18
CA MET A 326 -14.71 14.59 -2.19
C MET A 326 -15.79 14.92 -1.16
N THR A 327 -16.41 13.87 -0.60
CA THR A 327 -17.40 13.95 0.48
C THR A 327 -16.99 13.04 1.61
N GLY A 328 -17.00 13.56 2.84
CA GLY A 328 -16.44 12.89 4.00
C GLY A 328 -15.03 13.42 4.29
N ARG A 329 -14.89 14.15 5.39
CA ARG A 329 -13.66 14.85 5.78
C ARG A 329 -13.11 14.28 7.08
N ILE A 330 -11.81 14.05 7.14
CA ILE A 330 -11.12 13.71 8.39
C ILE A 330 -10.97 15.00 9.21
N THR A 331 -11.56 15.03 10.40
CA THR A 331 -11.54 16.20 11.29
C THR A 331 -10.52 16.06 12.40
N ARG A 332 -10.32 14.84 12.91
CA ARG A 332 -9.38 14.58 14.01
C ARG A 332 -8.82 13.16 13.96
N VAL A 333 -7.54 13.01 14.28
CA VAL A 333 -6.94 11.71 14.58
C VAL A 333 -6.36 11.74 15.98
N VAL A 334 -6.73 10.73 16.76
CA VAL A 334 -6.16 10.48 18.09
C VAL A 334 -5.31 9.20 18.00
N PHE A 335 -4.06 9.30 18.42
CA PHE A 335 -3.11 8.19 18.45
C PHE A 335 -2.53 8.04 19.85
N LYS A 336 -2.76 6.86 20.46
CA LYS A 336 -2.33 6.51 21.82
C LYS A 336 -2.68 7.58 22.86
N GLY A 337 -3.91 8.10 22.77
CA GLY A 337 -4.45 9.11 23.69
C GLY A 337 -4.14 10.57 23.33
N ASN A 338 -3.26 10.83 22.35
CA ASN A 338 -2.90 12.19 21.93
C ASN A 338 -3.61 12.58 20.65
N THR A 339 -4.08 13.83 20.55
CA THR A 339 -4.56 14.36 19.26
C THR A 339 -3.35 14.68 18.41
N VAL A 340 -3.20 13.97 17.28
CA VAL A 340 -2.01 14.04 16.41
C VAL A 340 -2.31 14.68 15.06
N TYR A 341 -3.58 14.80 14.70
CA TYR A 341 -4.05 15.57 13.55
C TYR A 341 -5.38 16.22 13.90
N GLN A 342 -5.57 17.47 13.47
CA GLN A 342 -6.83 18.18 13.58
C GLN A 342 -6.97 19.20 12.44
N ASP A 343 -8.12 19.19 11.76
CA ASP A 343 -8.57 20.22 10.80
C ASP A 343 -7.49 20.66 9.80
N GLY A 344 -6.88 19.70 9.08
CA GLY A 344 -5.86 19.94 8.06
C GLY A 344 -4.44 20.11 8.61
N LYS A 345 -4.22 19.89 9.91
CA LYS A 345 -2.91 20.07 10.54
C LYS A 345 -2.49 18.84 11.36
N VAL A 346 -1.37 18.24 10.99
CA VAL A 346 -0.61 17.32 11.85
C VAL A 346 0.00 18.13 13.00
N LEU A 347 -0.24 17.68 14.22
CA LEU A 347 0.22 18.31 15.45
C LEU A 347 1.51 17.63 15.92
N SER A 348 2.43 18.40 16.49
CA SER A 348 3.62 17.84 17.14
C SER A 348 3.21 17.05 18.37
N VAL A 349 3.63 15.79 18.43
CA VAL A 349 3.44 14.89 19.58
C VAL A 349 4.75 14.71 20.32
#